data_AF-A0A669BSI6-F1
#
_entry.id   AF-A0A669BSI6-F1
#
_cell.length_a   1.000
_cell.length_b   1.000
_cell.length_c   1.000
_cell.angle_alpha   90.00
_cell.angle_beta   90.00
_cell.angle_gamma   90.00
#
_symmetry.space_group_name_H-M   'P 1'
#
loop_
_entity.id
_entity.type
_entity.pdbx_description
1 polymer ?
#
loop_
_entity_poly.entity_id
_entity_poly.type
_entity_poly.pdbx_seq_one_letter_code
_entity_poly.pdbx_strand_id
1 'polypeptide(L)'
;MPLPGACLNIMEARHKQKGYGSISNPERFFNQDFKNLKQYCLIKGVRYLDDMFPPDAKSIGQGILKPSELAHVMWLRPAQIAPDAEFVVDGYSRFDFGQGVLGNCWFLASIGALTFQNHIFQQVVPLDQKIKENYCGIFHFRFWRFGRWVDVVIDDKLPTINGRLIFVHSKDPNEFWPALLEKAYAKVCGSYTDMTSGTPSEAMMDFTGGVHVCVQLSDTSSDVWGLICRAGKSNTLMGCGTPQGVSTKKQNSETLISQGKVVKLIRLWNPWGKGEWVGDWSDRSPMWDTVSSQDRQMCLSVADDGEFWMAIEDFCKFYTDLDICGLKPDFIDGKSSAQWKTSVYEGRWVAGTTAGGYTFWTNPQYRIKVVGENSETNEKNILVSLMQKPDKRNRRLVQNLHIGFAVYLVNISLCHIIHTRITMLKTKTMLKLTFSEHENVFNHYQNLYRNVETTIIMWCLSADNDRSKINYNIKIICKLENSLLASQALICCPNIHTVAVHMLK
;
A
#
# COMPACT_ATOMS: atom_id res chain seq x y z
N MET A 1 21.26 4.86 30.76
CA MET A 1 21.02 5.99 29.82
C MET A 1 20.46 5.41 28.53
N PRO A 2 19.35 5.92 27.97
CA PRO A 2 18.96 5.54 26.62
C PRO A 2 20.06 5.94 25.64
N LEU A 3 20.33 5.08 24.66
CA LEU A 3 21.38 5.31 23.65
C LEU A 3 21.12 6.65 22.92
N PRO A 4 22.15 7.47 22.67
CA PRO A 4 22.01 8.69 21.87
C PRO A 4 21.36 8.37 20.51
N GLY A 5 20.53 9.28 19.98
CA GLY A 5 19.81 9.06 18.71
C GLY A 5 20.72 8.72 17.51
N ALA A 6 21.99 9.14 17.54
CA ALA A 6 22.98 8.75 16.54
C ALA A 6 23.35 7.26 16.59
N CYS A 7 23.44 6.66 17.78
CA CYS A 7 23.72 5.24 17.95
C CYS A 7 22.55 4.38 17.46
N LEU A 8 21.31 4.79 17.73
CA LEU A 8 20.11 4.12 17.24
C LEU A 8 20.06 4.14 15.70
N ASN A 9 20.35 5.28 15.07
CA ASN A 9 20.39 5.39 13.61
C ASN A 9 21.46 4.49 12.97
N ILE A 10 22.66 4.40 13.58
CA ILE A 10 23.74 3.52 13.11
C ILE A 10 23.34 2.04 13.27
N MET A 11 22.70 1.69 14.38
CA MET A 11 22.20 0.33 14.60
C MET A 11 21.12 -0.02 13.58
N GLU A 12 20.13 0.83 13.35
CA GLU A 12 19.10 0.61 12.33
C GLU A 12 19.70 0.45 10.93
N ALA A 13 20.67 1.29 10.55
CA ALA A 13 21.36 1.17 9.27
C ALA A 13 22.09 -0.19 9.12
N ARG A 14 22.77 -0.65 10.18
CA ARG A 14 23.41 -1.98 10.22
C ARG A 14 22.40 -3.13 10.18
N HIS A 15 21.27 -2.99 10.87
CA HIS A 15 20.20 -3.99 10.85
C HIS A 15 19.61 -4.12 9.44
N LYS A 16 19.37 -3.01 8.74
CA LYS A 16 18.91 -3.03 7.33
C LYS A 16 19.92 -3.68 6.39
N GLN A 17 21.23 -3.43 6.57
CA GLN A 17 22.26 -4.12 5.78
C GLN A 17 22.26 -5.64 6.00
N LYS A 18 21.83 -6.10 7.18
CA LYS A 18 21.61 -7.52 7.49
C LYS A 18 20.21 -8.02 7.09
N GLY A 19 19.46 -7.24 6.30
CA GLY A 19 18.15 -7.60 5.79
C GLY A 19 16.98 -7.42 6.77
N TYR A 20 17.16 -6.79 7.93
CA TYR A 20 16.06 -6.53 8.86
C TYR A 20 15.01 -5.60 8.24
N GLY A 21 13.72 -5.94 8.40
CA GLY A 21 12.60 -5.26 7.75
C GLY A 21 12.43 -5.66 6.27
N SER A 22 13.17 -6.66 5.78
CA SER A 22 12.90 -7.30 4.49
C SER A 22 11.82 -8.37 4.65
N ILE A 23 11.32 -8.87 3.53
CA ILE A 23 10.31 -9.93 3.55
C ILE A 23 10.82 -11.26 4.15
N SER A 24 12.12 -11.54 4.01
CA SER A 24 12.78 -12.72 4.55
C SER A 24 13.16 -12.58 6.02
N ASN A 25 13.25 -11.35 6.52
CA ASN A 25 13.58 -11.04 7.91
C ASN A 25 12.74 -9.83 8.36
N PRO A 26 11.42 -10.02 8.49
CA PRO A 26 10.50 -8.93 8.82
C PRO A 26 10.73 -8.44 10.26
N GLU A 27 10.41 -7.16 10.47
CA GLU A 27 10.37 -6.56 11.79
C GLU A 27 9.27 -7.21 12.64
N ARG A 28 9.58 -7.53 13.89
CA ARG A 28 8.62 -8.20 14.79
C ARG A 28 7.69 -7.18 15.41
N PHE A 29 6.40 -7.22 15.07
CA PHE A 29 5.44 -6.30 15.67
C PHE A 29 5.34 -6.53 17.18
N PHE A 30 5.45 -5.45 17.96
CA PHE A 30 5.55 -5.51 19.42
C PHE A 30 6.62 -6.48 19.96
N ASN A 31 7.69 -6.71 19.19
CA ASN A 31 8.75 -7.67 19.52
C ASN A 31 8.26 -9.12 19.71
N GLN A 32 7.08 -9.47 19.19
CA GLN A 32 6.55 -10.83 19.24
C GLN A 32 7.19 -11.69 18.14
N ASP A 33 7.80 -12.82 18.50
CA ASP A 33 8.36 -13.78 17.55
C ASP A 33 7.43 -14.99 17.42
N PHE A 34 6.83 -15.16 16.24
CA PHE A 34 5.87 -16.23 15.97
C PHE A 34 6.43 -17.62 16.29
N LYS A 35 7.66 -17.93 15.87
CA LYS A 35 8.25 -19.27 16.02
C LYS A 35 8.50 -19.59 17.49
N ASN A 36 9.09 -18.65 18.23
CA ASN A 36 9.37 -18.81 19.66
C ASN A 36 8.08 -18.93 20.48
N LEU A 37 7.08 -18.08 20.19
CA LEU A 37 5.79 -18.12 20.90
C LEU A 37 5.02 -19.41 20.59
N LYS A 38 4.96 -19.82 19.31
CA LYS A 38 4.35 -21.09 18.90
C LYS A 38 5.02 -22.27 19.59
N GLN A 39 6.36 -22.34 19.56
CA GLN A 39 7.11 -23.41 20.21
C GLN A 39 6.87 -23.44 21.73
N TYR A 40 6.89 -22.29 22.39
CA TYR A 40 6.58 -22.18 23.82
C TYR A 40 5.19 -22.73 24.14
N CYS A 41 4.16 -22.30 23.40
CA CYS A 41 2.78 -22.74 23.60
C CYS A 41 2.61 -24.25 23.37
N LEU A 42 3.26 -24.80 22.34
CA LEU A 42 3.25 -26.24 22.07
C LEU A 42 3.92 -27.05 23.19
N ILE A 43 5.11 -26.62 23.66
CA ILE A 43 5.83 -27.30 24.75
C ILE A 43 5.03 -27.25 26.06
N LYS A 44 4.37 -26.13 26.34
CA LYS A 44 3.59 -25.95 27.57
C LYS A 44 2.18 -26.52 27.49
N GLY A 45 1.72 -26.95 26.31
CA GLY A 45 0.35 -27.43 26.11
C GLY A 45 -0.71 -26.35 26.33
N VAL A 46 -0.37 -25.08 26.08
CA VAL A 46 -1.28 -23.93 26.29
C VAL A 46 -1.71 -23.33 24.96
N ARG A 47 -2.89 -22.69 24.94
CA ARG A 47 -3.32 -21.87 23.81
C ARG A 47 -2.76 -20.46 23.96
N TYR A 48 -2.22 -19.92 22.88
CA TYR A 48 -1.75 -18.55 22.82
C TYR A 48 -2.90 -17.57 23.05
N LEU A 49 -2.59 -16.52 23.81
CA LEU A 49 -3.45 -15.39 24.10
C LEU A 49 -2.60 -14.14 23.88
N ASP A 50 -3.09 -13.20 23.09
CA ASP A 50 -2.32 -12.04 22.67
C ASP A 50 -2.54 -10.85 23.60
N ASP A 51 -1.64 -10.70 24.58
CA ASP A 51 -1.70 -9.59 25.54
C ASP A 51 -1.55 -8.20 24.89
N MET A 52 -0.99 -8.14 23.67
CA MET A 52 -0.81 -6.88 22.93
C MET A 52 -2.05 -6.45 22.16
N PHE A 53 -3.02 -7.36 21.97
CA PHE A 53 -4.32 -7.13 21.34
C PHE A 53 -5.39 -8.01 22.02
N PRO A 54 -5.71 -7.72 23.30
CA PRO A 54 -6.48 -8.62 24.14
C PRO A 54 -7.92 -8.82 23.61
N PRO A 55 -8.55 -9.97 23.86
CA PRO A 55 -9.91 -10.24 23.42
C PRO A 55 -10.95 -9.53 24.32
N ASP A 56 -10.94 -8.20 24.31
CA ASP A 56 -11.83 -7.34 25.09
C ASP A 56 -12.32 -6.12 24.28
N ALA A 57 -13.12 -5.27 24.93
CA ALA A 57 -13.69 -4.07 24.31
C ALA A 57 -12.66 -3.07 23.77
N LYS A 58 -11.41 -3.07 24.28
CA LYS A 58 -10.35 -2.15 23.80
C LYS A 58 -9.93 -2.50 22.37
N SER A 59 -9.86 -3.80 22.06
CA SER A 59 -9.50 -4.27 20.71
C SER A 59 -10.61 -4.06 19.70
N ILE A 60 -11.88 -4.02 20.13
CA ILE A 60 -13.02 -3.62 19.30
C ILE A 60 -12.96 -2.11 19.01
N GLY A 61 -12.71 -1.30 20.05
CA GLY A 61 -12.72 0.15 19.96
C GLY A 61 -14.12 0.74 20.21
N GLN A 62 -14.24 2.06 20.02
CA GLN A 62 -15.44 2.83 20.39
C GLN A 62 -16.22 3.32 19.18
N GLY A 63 -17.54 3.17 19.19
CA GLY A 63 -18.45 3.82 18.23
C GLY A 63 -19.00 2.91 17.13
N ILE A 64 -18.44 1.70 16.95
CA ILE A 64 -18.94 0.73 15.97
C ILE A 64 -20.10 -0.13 16.49
N LEU A 65 -20.15 -0.39 17.80
CA LEU A 65 -21.21 -1.16 18.46
C LEU A 65 -21.83 -0.30 19.55
N LYS A 66 -23.14 -0.43 19.75
CA LYS A 66 -23.84 0.15 20.91
C LYS A 66 -23.34 -0.51 22.19
N PRO A 67 -23.36 0.18 23.34
CA PRO A 67 -22.98 -0.42 24.62
C PRO A 67 -23.73 -1.72 24.95
N SER A 68 -25.01 -1.79 24.58
CA SER A 68 -25.83 -2.99 24.72
C SER A 68 -25.33 -4.15 23.85
N GLU A 69 -24.89 -3.91 22.63
CA GLU A 69 -24.34 -4.94 21.73
C GLU A 69 -22.97 -5.39 22.22
N LEU A 70 -22.13 -4.44 22.63
CA LEU A 70 -20.80 -4.70 23.17
C LEU A 70 -20.83 -5.62 24.40
N ALA A 71 -21.85 -5.47 25.26
CA ALA A 71 -22.04 -6.33 26.43
C ALA A 71 -22.34 -7.80 26.08
N HIS A 72 -22.80 -8.09 24.87
CA HIS A 72 -23.07 -9.45 24.40
C HIS A 72 -21.92 -10.04 23.57
N VAL A 73 -20.82 -9.29 23.37
CA VAL A 73 -19.71 -9.78 22.57
C VAL A 73 -18.94 -10.86 23.33
N MET A 74 -18.83 -12.03 22.71
CA MET A 74 -18.02 -13.15 23.17
C MET A 74 -16.85 -13.39 22.22
N TRP A 75 -15.67 -13.60 22.77
CA TRP A 75 -14.46 -13.88 22.00
C TRP A 75 -14.18 -15.38 21.92
N LEU A 76 -14.59 -15.97 20.80
CA LEU A 76 -14.56 -17.41 20.54
C LEU A 76 -13.43 -17.78 19.57
N ARG A 77 -12.84 -18.96 19.75
CA ARG A 77 -11.90 -19.52 18.77
C ARG A 77 -12.66 -20.21 17.63
N PRO A 78 -12.05 -20.41 16.44
CA PRO A 78 -12.71 -21.04 15.29
C PRO A 78 -13.39 -22.38 15.62
N ALA A 79 -12.71 -23.26 16.37
CA ALA A 79 -13.26 -24.56 16.79
C ALA A 79 -14.47 -24.47 17.74
N GLN A 80 -14.77 -23.29 18.29
CA GLN A 80 -15.98 -23.03 19.09
C GLN A 80 -17.11 -22.42 18.25
N ILE A 81 -16.79 -21.93 17.05
CA ILE A 81 -17.71 -21.26 16.12
C ILE A 81 -18.22 -22.27 15.08
N ALA A 82 -17.32 -23.10 14.54
CA ALA A 82 -17.62 -24.07 13.51
C ALA A 82 -17.03 -25.46 13.85
N PRO A 83 -17.76 -26.56 13.57
CA PRO A 83 -17.35 -27.90 13.95
C PRO A 83 -16.12 -28.40 13.18
N ASP A 84 -15.95 -27.97 11.91
CA ASP A 84 -14.86 -28.39 11.05
C ASP A 84 -13.95 -27.21 10.65
N ALA A 85 -13.67 -26.34 11.63
CA ALA A 85 -12.92 -25.11 11.39
C ALA A 85 -11.53 -25.36 10.75
N GLU A 86 -11.30 -24.67 9.63
CA GLU A 86 -10.07 -24.67 8.87
C GLU A 86 -9.55 -23.25 8.65
N PHE A 87 -8.24 -23.13 8.46
CA PHE A 87 -7.68 -21.83 8.11
C PHE A 87 -8.15 -21.43 6.71
N VAL A 88 -8.02 -22.36 5.75
CA VAL A 88 -8.40 -22.24 4.35
C VAL A 88 -9.07 -23.56 3.96
N VAL A 89 -10.22 -23.52 3.26
CA VAL A 89 -10.97 -24.75 2.88
C VAL A 89 -10.63 -25.20 1.46
N ASP A 90 -10.86 -24.36 0.45
CA ASP A 90 -10.64 -24.69 -0.98
C ASP A 90 -9.92 -23.55 -1.72
N GLY A 91 -8.71 -23.23 -1.25
CA GLY A 91 -7.95 -22.10 -1.75
C GLY A 91 -8.48 -20.76 -1.24
N TYR A 92 -8.06 -19.67 -1.86
CA TYR A 92 -8.45 -18.32 -1.47
C TYR A 92 -9.02 -17.57 -2.66
N SER A 93 -10.15 -16.91 -2.45
CA SER A 93 -10.88 -16.15 -3.44
C SER A 93 -11.46 -14.90 -2.82
N ARG A 94 -11.63 -13.87 -3.64
CA ARG A 94 -12.43 -12.69 -3.30
C ARG A 94 -13.86 -13.06 -2.86
N PHE A 95 -14.38 -14.18 -3.35
CA PHE A 95 -15.74 -14.62 -3.08
C PHE A 95 -15.87 -15.36 -1.74
N ASP A 96 -14.75 -15.64 -1.07
CA ASP A 96 -14.74 -16.35 0.20
C ASP A 96 -15.39 -15.55 1.31
N PHE A 97 -15.39 -14.22 1.25
CA PHE A 97 -15.79 -13.37 2.36
C PHE A 97 -16.78 -12.27 1.97
N GLY A 98 -17.52 -11.81 2.98
CA GLY A 98 -18.38 -10.64 2.89
C GLY A 98 -18.09 -9.65 4.02
N GLN A 99 -18.34 -8.36 3.76
CA GLN A 99 -18.16 -7.31 4.76
C GLN A 99 -19.14 -7.47 5.94
N GLY A 100 -18.62 -7.35 7.16
CA GLY A 100 -19.42 -7.27 8.38
C GLY A 100 -19.91 -5.85 8.68
N VAL A 101 -20.09 -5.52 9.96
CA VAL A 101 -20.61 -4.20 10.38
C VAL A 101 -19.57 -3.07 10.32
N LEU A 102 -18.29 -3.41 10.08
CA LEU A 102 -17.19 -2.45 10.10
C LEU A 102 -17.08 -1.70 8.76
N GLY A 103 -16.85 -0.39 8.81
CA GLY A 103 -16.66 0.47 7.63
C GLY A 103 -15.26 0.37 7.00
N ASN A 104 -14.80 -0.84 6.70
CA ASN A 104 -13.46 -1.13 6.16
C ASN A 104 -13.49 -1.70 4.73
N CYS A 105 -14.50 -1.33 3.93
CA CYS A 105 -14.66 -1.79 2.54
C CYS A 105 -13.38 -1.59 1.70
N TRP A 106 -12.63 -0.51 1.94
CA TRP A 106 -11.33 -0.24 1.30
C TRP A 106 -10.30 -1.37 1.50
N PHE A 107 -10.27 -1.97 2.69
CA PHE A 107 -9.38 -3.05 3.06
C PHE A 107 -9.86 -4.38 2.48
N LEU A 108 -11.15 -4.69 2.59
CA LEU A 108 -11.74 -5.91 2.04
C LEU A 108 -11.70 -5.95 0.50
N ALA A 109 -12.00 -4.81 -0.13
CA ALA A 109 -11.70 -4.59 -1.53
C ALA A 109 -10.24 -4.91 -1.79
N SER A 110 -9.32 -4.33 -1.01
CA SER A 110 -7.88 -4.56 -1.15
C SER A 110 -7.49 -6.03 -1.16
N ILE A 111 -8.03 -6.81 -0.21
CA ILE A 111 -7.87 -8.27 -0.14
C ILE A 111 -8.40 -8.95 -1.41
N GLY A 112 -9.57 -8.56 -1.91
CA GLY A 112 -10.13 -9.17 -3.12
C GLY A 112 -9.30 -8.99 -4.39
N ALA A 113 -8.44 -7.96 -4.50
CA ALA A 113 -7.44 -7.96 -5.59
C ALA A 113 -6.21 -8.80 -5.24
N LEU A 114 -5.84 -8.85 -3.95
CA LEU A 114 -4.70 -9.61 -3.48
C LEU A 114 -4.84 -11.10 -3.82
N THR A 115 -6.07 -11.64 -3.77
CA THR A 115 -6.35 -13.05 -4.11
C THR A 115 -6.02 -13.43 -5.55
N PHE A 116 -5.88 -12.46 -6.47
CA PHE A 116 -5.42 -12.73 -7.84
C PHE A 116 -3.90 -12.78 -7.98
N GLN A 117 -3.18 -12.29 -6.97
CA GLN A 117 -1.73 -12.16 -6.99
C GLN A 117 -1.13 -13.16 -6.00
N ASN A 118 -1.19 -14.46 -6.33
CA ASN A 118 -0.77 -15.57 -5.44
C ASN A 118 0.59 -15.36 -4.76
N HIS A 119 1.57 -14.84 -5.50
CA HIS A 119 2.90 -14.54 -4.97
C HIS A 119 2.86 -13.44 -3.89
N ILE A 120 2.05 -12.40 -4.06
CA ILE A 120 1.89 -11.32 -3.07
C ILE A 120 1.00 -11.80 -1.92
N PHE A 121 -0.06 -12.57 -2.21
CA PHE A 121 -0.95 -13.14 -1.21
C PHE A 121 -0.16 -13.96 -0.18
N GLN A 122 0.68 -14.89 -0.63
CA GLN A 122 1.48 -15.75 0.26
C GLN A 122 2.52 -14.99 1.10
N GLN A 123 2.89 -13.78 0.68
CA GLN A 123 3.75 -12.91 1.46
C GLN A 123 3.01 -12.31 2.65
N VAL A 124 1.77 -11.89 2.45
CA VAL A 124 0.90 -11.29 3.47
C VAL A 124 0.29 -12.37 4.37
N VAL A 125 -0.13 -13.48 3.78
CA VAL A 125 -0.82 -14.62 4.40
C VAL A 125 0.02 -15.89 4.22
N PRO A 126 0.91 -16.21 5.18
CA PRO A 126 1.64 -17.47 5.17
C PRO A 126 0.66 -18.67 5.21
N LEU A 127 0.73 -19.55 4.22
CA LEU A 127 -0.22 -20.66 4.03
C LEU A 127 0.15 -21.94 4.82
N ASP A 128 1.28 -21.94 5.53
CA ASP A 128 1.74 -23.06 6.36
C ASP A 128 1.05 -23.10 7.75
N GLN A 129 0.01 -22.29 7.95
CA GLN A 129 -0.76 -22.17 9.17
C GLN A 129 -2.00 -23.08 9.14
N LYS A 130 -2.28 -23.78 10.25
CA LYS A 130 -3.38 -24.76 10.34
C LYS A 130 -4.12 -24.64 11.68
N ILE A 131 -5.44 -24.90 11.66
CA ILE A 131 -6.28 -24.92 12.86
C ILE A 131 -6.29 -26.29 13.55
N LYS A 132 -5.93 -27.38 12.85
CA LYS A 132 -5.96 -28.75 13.38
C LYS A 132 -4.59 -29.28 13.80
N GLU A 133 -3.58 -29.14 12.94
CA GLU A 133 -2.24 -29.71 13.16
C GLU A 133 -1.29 -28.70 13.82
N ASN A 134 -0.48 -29.15 14.80
CA ASN A 134 0.47 -28.29 15.52
C ASN A 134 -0.15 -26.97 16.00
N TYR A 135 -1.43 -27.06 16.37
CA TYR A 135 -2.28 -25.93 16.68
C TYR A 135 -2.11 -25.55 18.15
N CYS A 136 -1.89 -24.26 18.39
CA CYS A 136 -1.92 -23.65 19.72
C CYS A 136 -2.63 -22.29 19.71
N GLY A 137 -3.53 -22.05 18.76
CA GLY A 137 -4.32 -20.81 18.71
C GLY A 137 -3.51 -19.54 18.39
N ILE A 138 -2.40 -19.69 17.66
CA ILE A 138 -1.50 -18.61 17.25
C ILE A 138 -1.39 -18.57 15.72
N PHE A 139 -1.47 -17.37 15.15
CA PHE A 139 -1.33 -17.10 13.73
C PHE A 139 -0.43 -15.88 13.52
N HIS A 140 0.06 -15.69 12.30
CA HIS A 140 0.77 -14.49 11.92
C HIS A 140 0.50 -14.08 10.47
N PHE A 141 0.65 -12.79 10.22
CA PHE A 141 0.46 -12.15 8.92
C PHE A 141 1.56 -11.10 8.74
N ARG A 142 1.81 -10.69 7.50
CA ARG A 142 2.83 -9.69 7.21
C ARG A 142 2.25 -8.51 6.47
N PHE A 143 2.60 -7.33 6.96
CA PHE A 143 2.24 -6.07 6.31
C PHE A 143 3.51 -5.26 6.12
N TRP A 144 3.64 -4.66 4.95
CA TRP A 144 4.62 -3.62 4.73
C TRP A 144 4.16 -2.36 5.42
N ARG A 145 5.04 -1.74 6.22
CA ARG A 145 4.77 -0.48 6.93
C ARG A 145 5.97 0.44 6.76
N PHE A 146 5.76 1.55 6.06
CA PHE A 146 6.69 2.68 5.94
C PHE A 146 8.15 2.31 5.64
N GLY A 147 8.35 1.38 4.71
CA GLY A 147 9.67 0.94 4.25
C GLY A 147 10.11 -0.43 4.73
N ARG A 148 9.33 -1.10 5.59
CA ARG A 148 9.73 -2.36 6.22
C ARG A 148 8.58 -3.35 6.23
N TRP A 149 8.86 -4.62 5.97
CA TRP A 149 7.93 -5.71 6.26
C TRP A 149 7.88 -5.95 7.76
N VAL A 150 6.67 -6.09 8.29
CA VAL A 150 6.37 -6.30 9.70
C VAL A 150 5.57 -7.59 9.85
N ASP A 151 6.04 -8.49 10.72
CA ASP A 151 5.38 -9.76 11.08
C ASP A 151 4.48 -9.53 12.31
N VAL A 152 3.19 -9.76 12.13
CA VAL A 152 2.15 -9.48 13.13
C VAL A 152 1.58 -10.78 13.63
N VAL A 153 1.92 -11.13 14.87
CA VAL A 153 1.41 -12.31 15.57
C VAL A 153 0.07 -11.99 16.20
N ILE A 154 -0.91 -12.88 16.10
CA ILE A 154 -2.20 -12.80 16.79
C ILE A 154 -2.58 -14.14 17.41
N ASP A 155 -3.47 -14.12 18.40
CA ASP A 155 -4.28 -15.30 18.72
C ASP A 155 -5.50 -15.41 17.79
N ASP A 156 -6.19 -16.55 17.80
CA ASP A 156 -7.38 -16.78 16.97
C ASP A 156 -8.73 -16.52 17.66
N LYS A 157 -8.77 -15.83 18.80
CA LYS A 157 -10.06 -15.39 19.37
C LYS A 157 -10.68 -14.32 18.48
N LEU A 158 -11.88 -14.57 18.00
CA LEU A 158 -12.63 -13.64 17.15
C LEU A 158 -13.88 -13.14 17.89
N PRO A 159 -14.25 -11.86 17.72
CA PRO A 159 -15.43 -11.30 18.37
C PRO A 159 -16.70 -11.83 17.70
N THR A 160 -17.65 -12.27 18.52
CA THR A 160 -18.92 -12.86 18.09
C THR A 160 -20.08 -12.33 18.91
N ILE A 161 -21.28 -12.32 18.32
CA ILE A 161 -22.55 -12.17 19.03
C ILE A 161 -23.41 -13.38 18.65
N ASN A 162 -23.95 -14.09 19.65
CA ASN A 162 -24.74 -15.32 19.45
C ASN A 162 -24.00 -16.38 18.61
N GLY A 163 -22.68 -16.51 18.81
CA GLY A 163 -21.83 -17.46 18.08
C GLY A 163 -21.53 -17.08 16.63
N ARG A 164 -21.97 -15.92 16.15
CA ARG A 164 -21.69 -15.41 14.79
C ARG A 164 -20.64 -14.32 14.82
N LEU A 165 -19.70 -14.36 13.88
CA LEU A 165 -18.73 -13.28 13.67
C LEU A 165 -19.45 -11.97 13.37
N ILE A 166 -18.99 -10.88 13.99
CA ILE A 166 -19.61 -9.55 13.83
C ILE A 166 -18.91 -8.68 12.77
N PHE A 167 -17.66 -9.01 12.43
CA PHE A 167 -16.89 -8.34 11.39
C PHE A 167 -16.83 -9.18 10.12
N VAL A 168 -15.71 -9.19 9.38
CA VAL A 168 -15.61 -10.02 8.18
C VAL A 168 -15.86 -11.49 8.53
N HIS A 169 -16.59 -12.17 7.67
CA HIS A 169 -16.87 -13.59 7.80
C HIS A 169 -16.83 -14.24 6.42
N SER A 170 -16.46 -15.52 6.42
CA SER A 170 -16.48 -16.31 5.20
C SER A 170 -17.90 -16.76 4.83
N LYS A 171 -18.13 -17.00 3.54
CA LYS A 171 -19.34 -17.65 3.02
C LYS A 171 -19.38 -19.12 3.45
N ASP A 172 -18.22 -19.79 3.43
CA ASP A 172 -18.07 -21.09 4.09
C ASP A 172 -17.93 -20.87 5.60
N PRO A 173 -18.85 -21.42 6.43
CA PRO A 173 -18.79 -21.24 7.89
C PRO A 173 -17.56 -21.87 8.55
N ASN A 174 -16.84 -22.75 7.87
CA ASN A 174 -15.65 -23.41 8.38
C ASN A 174 -14.34 -22.68 8.03
N GLU A 175 -14.38 -21.62 7.22
CA GLU A 175 -13.18 -20.90 6.79
C GLU A 175 -12.91 -19.63 7.60
N PHE A 176 -11.66 -19.42 8.02
CA PHE A 176 -11.31 -18.35 8.98
C PHE A 176 -10.16 -17.42 8.56
N TRP A 177 -9.47 -17.68 7.44
CA TRP A 177 -8.37 -16.80 7.00
C TRP A 177 -8.78 -15.32 6.85
N PRO A 178 -9.97 -14.94 6.33
CA PRO A 178 -10.32 -13.53 6.17
C PRO A 178 -10.49 -12.83 7.52
N ALA A 179 -11.15 -13.51 8.47
CA ALA A 179 -11.40 -12.98 9.82
C ALA A 179 -10.10 -12.81 10.62
N LEU A 180 -9.17 -13.75 10.48
CA LEU A 180 -7.86 -13.68 11.12
C LEU A 180 -6.97 -12.61 10.48
N LEU A 181 -7.02 -12.45 9.15
CA LEU A 181 -6.30 -11.39 8.45
C LEU A 181 -6.81 -9.99 8.84
N GLU A 182 -8.14 -9.82 8.90
CA GLU A 182 -8.75 -8.57 9.37
C GLU A 182 -8.35 -8.27 10.81
N LYS A 183 -8.35 -9.27 11.71
CA LYS A 183 -7.88 -9.10 13.09
C LYS A 183 -6.42 -8.65 13.16
N ALA A 184 -5.54 -9.25 12.37
CA ALA A 184 -4.12 -8.87 12.34
C ALA A 184 -3.94 -7.43 11.88
N TYR A 185 -4.71 -6.99 10.88
CA TYR A 185 -4.67 -5.61 10.42
C TYR A 185 -5.30 -4.64 11.42
N ALA A 186 -6.40 -5.02 12.08
CA ALA A 186 -7.00 -4.26 13.19
C ALA A 186 -5.97 -4.01 14.32
N LYS A 187 -5.14 -5.02 14.63
CA LYS A 187 -4.04 -4.90 15.57
C LYS A 187 -2.97 -3.90 15.12
N VAL A 188 -2.63 -3.86 13.83
CA VAL A 188 -1.73 -2.85 13.26
C VAL A 188 -2.34 -1.45 13.35
N CYS A 189 -3.64 -1.32 13.07
CA CYS A 189 -4.35 -0.03 13.15
C CYS A 189 -4.59 0.43 14.60
N GLY A 190 -4.60 -0.49 15.57
CA GLY A 190 -4.80 -0.22 17.00
C GLY A 190 -6.05 -0.87 17.59
N SER A 191 -7.14 -0.95 16.84
CA SER A 191 -8.40 -1.63 17.15
C SER A 191 -9.19 -1.88 15.86
N TYR A 192 -10.26 -2.69 15.92
CA TYR A 192 -11.17 -2.85 14.78
C TYR A 192 -11.75 -1.52 14.33
N THR A 193 -12.17 -0.66 15.28
CA THR A 193 -12.67 0.68 14.94
C THR A 193 -11.64 1.52 14.17
N ASP A 194 -10.36 1.37 14.47
CA ASP A 194 -9.29 2.14 13.83
C ASP A 194 -9.07 1.77 12.35
N MET A 195 -9.68 0.67 11.86
CA MET A 195 -9.71 0.32 10.43
C MET A 195 -10.74 1.11 9.61
N THR A 196 -11.63 1.87 10.26
CA THR A 196 -12.69 2.62 9.56
C THR A 196 -12.09 3.75 8.72
N SER A 197 -12.70 4.04 7.57
CA SER A 197 -12.35 5.20 6.72
C SER A 197 -10.88 5.22 6.26
N GLY A 198 -10.47 4.21 5.50
CA GLY A 198 -9.21 4.24 4.75
C GLY A 198 -9.40 4.18 3.25
N THR A 199 -8.30 4.16 2.52
CA THR A 199 -8.29 4.18 1.06
C THR A 199 -7.72 2.86 0.50
N PRO A 200 -8.21 2.35 -0.64
CA PRO A 200 -7.65 1.13 -1.24
C PRO A 200 -6.13 1.23 -1.45
N SER A 201 -5.62 2.41 -1.83
CA SER A 201 -4.18 2.63 -1.98
C SER A 201 -3.37 2.32 -0.71
N GLU A 202 -3.85 2.70 0.49
CA GLU A 202 -3.19 2.40 1.76
C GLU A 202 -3.03 0.90 1.96
N ALA A 203 -4.11 0.12 1.83
CA ALA A 203 -4.06 -1.32 2.06
C ALA A 203 -3.25 -2.03 0.97
N MET A 204 -3.39 -1.62 -0.29
CA MET A 204 -2.60 -2.20 -1.37
C MET A 204 -1.10 -1.93 -1.21
N MET A 205 -0.71 -0.77 -0.70
CA MET A 205 0.70 -0.49 -0.33
C MET A 205 1.15 -1.36 0.85
N ASP A 206 0.31 -1.54 1.86
CA ASP A 206 0.61 -2.41 3.00
C ASP A 206 0.73 -3.89 2.60
N PHE A 207 0.05 -4.33 1.55
CA PHE A 207 0.16 -5.71 1.05
C PHE A 207 1.35 -5.95 0.14
N THR A 208 1.86 -4.90 -0.52
CA THR A 208 2.86 -5.06 -1.57
C THR A 208 4.23 -4.48 -1.20
N GLY A 209 4.26 -3.47 -0.33
CA GLY A 209 5.40 -2.55 -0.20
C GLY A 209 5.77 -1.87 -1.51
N GLY A 210 4.82 -1.85 -2.44
CA GLY A 210 5.00 -1.59 -3.85
C GLY A 210 4.92 -0.10 -4.18
N VAL A 211 4.35 0.16 -5.33
CA VAL A 211 4.41 1.42 -6.04
C VAL A 211 3.00 1.81 -6.38
N HIS A 212 2.51 2.86 -5.75
CA HIS A 212 1.17 3.38 -5.98
C HIS A 212 1.17 4.45 -7.09
N VAL A 213 0.22 4.30 -8.01
CA VAL A 213 -0.14 5.28 -9.02
C VAL A 213 -1.66 5.44 -8.97
N CYS A 214 -2.13 6.67 -8.88
CA CYS A 214 -3.53 7.05 -8.96
C CYS A 214 -3.77 7.79 -10.29
N VAL A 215 -4.80 7.38 -11.02
CA VAL A 215 -5.22 8.00 -12.27
C VAL A 215 -6.60 8.60 -12.08
N GLN A 216 -6.74 9.89 -12.36
CA GLN A 216 -8.04 10.56 -12.37
C GLN A 216 -8.76 10.21 -13.67
N LEU A 217 -9.92 9.57 -13.57
CA LEU A 217 -10.64 9.04 -14.73
C LEU A 217 -11.34 10.12 -15.56
N SER A 218 -11.52 11.31 -14.98
CA SER A 218 -11.97 12.50 -15.69
C SER A 218 -10.93 13.07 -16.66
N ASP A 219 -9.66 12.66 -16.56
CA ASP A 219 -8.58 13.16 -17.42
C ASP A 219 -8.58 12.44 -18.78
N THR A 220 -9.11 13.13 -19.79
CA THR A 220 -9.24 12.64 -21.17
C THR A 220 -7.91 12.51 -21.91
N SER A 221 -6.79 12.97 -21.34
CA SER A 221 -5.46 12.87 -21.95
C SER A 221 -4.77 11.52 -21.73
N SER A 222 -5.29 10.68 -20.83
CA SER A 222 -4.66 9.43 -20.41
C SER A 222 -5.15 8.21 -21.19
N ASP A 223 -4.22 7.35 -21.64
CA ASP A 223 -4.53 6.01 -22.17
C ASP A 223 -4.89 5.06 -21.02
N VAL A 224 -6.08 5.29 -20.43
CA VAL A 224 -6.59 4.53 -19.28
C VAL A 224 -6.67 3.04 -19.62
N TRP A 225 -7.18 2.71 -20.82
CA TRP A 225 -7.32 1.32 -21.26
C TRP A 225 -5.99 0.59 -21.39
N GLY A 226 -5.01 1.18 -22.06
CA GLY A 226 -3.71 0.55 -22.22
C GLY A 226 -2.99 0.43 -20.88
N LEU A 227 -3.09 1.43 -20.00
CA LEU A 227 -2.53 1.36 -18.64
C LEU A 227 -3.13 0.20 -17.84
N ILE A 228 -4.46 0.07 -17.86
CA ILE A 228 -5.21 -1.03 -17.28
C ILE A 228 -4.70 -2.39 -17.77
N CYS A 229 -4.55 -2.53 -19.09
CA CYS A 229 -4.14 -3.80 -19.69
C CYS A 229 -2.70 -4.16 -19.29
N ARG A 230 -1.81 -3.16 -19.24
CA ARG A 230 -0.42 -3.34 -18.78
C ARG A 230 -0.36 -3.70 -17.31
N ALA A 231 -1.18 -3.06 -16.48
CA ALA A 231 -1.26 -3.33 -15.04
C ALA A 231 -1.81 -4.75 -14.78
N GLY A 232 -2.87 -5.17 -15.46
CA GLY A 232 -3.45 -6.50 -15.32
C GLY A 232 -2.51 -7.64 -15.73
N LYS A 233 -1.56 -7.38 -16.64
CA LYS A 233 -0.50 -8.34 -17.02
C LYS A 233 0.72 -8.31 -16.09
N SER A 234 0.72 -7.42 -15.10
CA SER A 234 1.82 -7.21 -14.16
C SER A 234 1.41 -7.65 -12.76
N ASN A 235 2.39 -7.82 -11.86
CA ASN A 235 2.14 -8.10 -10.44
C ASN A 235 1.62 -6.84 -9.72
N THR A 236 0.39 -6.44 -10.05
CA THR A 236 -0.27 -5.23 -9.53
C THR A 236 -1.62 -5.56 -8.90
N LEU A 237 -2.00 -4.74 -7.93
CA LEU A 237 -3.33 -4.67 -7.36
C LEU A 237 -4.01 -3.42 -7.91
N MET A 238 -5.27 -3.52 -8.29
CA MET A 238 -6.05 -2.38 -8.76
C MET A 238 -7.28 -2.16 -7.89
N GLY A 239 -7.70 -0.90 -7.74
CA GLY A 239 -8.91 -0.48 -7.06
C GLY A 239 -9.40 0.83 -7.65
N CYS A 240 -10.67 1.17 -7.48
CA CYS A 240 -11.25 2.40 -8.01
C CYS A 240 -12.29 2.98 -7.06
N GLY A 241 -12.27 4.31 -6.94
CA GLY A 241 -13.20 5.09 -6.13
C GLY A 241 -14.42 5.55 -6.92
N THR A 242 -15.56 5.68 -6.23
CA THR A 242 -16.73 6.42 -6.72
C THR A 242 -16.84 7.76 -5.99
N PRO A 243 -17.58 8.76 -6.52
CA PRO A 243 -17.75 10.06 -5.86
C PRO A 243 -18.31 9.98 -4.43
N GLN A 244 -19.03 8.91 -4.10
CA GLN A 244 -19.64 8.67 -2.78
C GLN A 244 -18.68 7.99 -1.79
N GLY A 245 -17.41 7.79 -2.19
CA GLY A 245 -16.39 7.12 -1.36
C GLY A 245 -16.54 5.59 -1.32
N VAL A 246 -17.46 5.02 -2.10
CA VAL A 246 -17.58 3.57 -2.23
C VAL A 246 -16.45 3.07 -3.12
N SER A 247 -15.62 2.19 -2.56
CA SER A 247 -14.52 1.56 -3.28
C SER A 247 -15.00 0.29 -3.96
N THR A 248 -14.77 0.19 -5.28
CA THR A 248 -14.90 -1.08 -6.00
C THR A 248 -13.56 -1.49 -6.57
N LYS A 249 -13.45 -2.75 -6.97
CA LYS A 249 -12.21 -3.38 -7.38
C LYS A 249 -12.23 -3.70 -8.84
N LYS A 250 -11.13 -3.43 -9.53
CA LYS A 250 -10.93 -3.86 -10.90
C LYS A 250 -10.13 -5.15 -10.93
N GLN A 251 -10.56 -6.10 -11.76
CA GLN A 251 -9.96 -7.42 -11.80
C GLN A 251 -9.36 -7.75 -13.16
N ASN A 252 -10.18 -7.68 -14.20
CA ASN A 252 -9.78 -8.00 -15.57
C ASN A 252 -10.28 -6.93 -16.55
N SER A 253 -9.71 -6.93 -17.75
CA SER A 253 -10.12 -6.06 -18.86
C SER A 253 -10.12 -6.88 -20.14
N GLU A 254 -11.24 -6.91 -20.84
CA GLU A 254 -11.43 -7.74 -22.03
C GLU A 254 -11.85 -6.89 -23.23
N THR A 255 -11.39 -7.27 -24.43
CA THR A 255 -11.80 -6.65 -25.69
C THR A 255 -12.67 -7.62 -26.47
N LEU A 256 -13.94 -7.27 -26.66
CA LEU A 256 -14.93 -8.11 -27.35
C LEU A 256 -15.35 -7.48 -28.68
N ILE A 257 -15.97 -8.29 -29.55
CA ILE A 257 -16.63 -7.81 -30.77
C ILE A 257 -18.14 -7.91 -30.56
N SER A 258 -18.82 -6.76 -30.53
CA SER A 258 -20.26 -6.61 -30.38
C SER A 258 -20.83 -5.95 -31.62
N GLN A 259 -21.73 -6.62 -32.34
CA GLN A 259 -22.34 -6.10 -33.57
C GLN A 259 -21.30 -5.57 -34.59
N GLY A 260 -20.17 -6.25 -34.74
CA GLY A 260 -19.09 -5.85 -35.66
C GLY A 260 -18.24 -4.67 -35.17
N LYS A 261 -18.46 -4.16 -33.96
CA LYS A 261 -17.64 -3.12 -33.33
C LYS A 261 -16.83 -3.69 -32.18
N VAL A 262 -15.61 -3.21 -32.03
CA VAL A 262 -14.75 -3.53 -30.89
C VAL A 262 -15.26 -2.80 -29.65
N VAL A 263 -15.53 -3.53 -28.57
CA VAL A 263 -15.96 -3.00 -27.26
C VAL A 263 -14.93 -3.38 -26.21
N LYS A 264 -14.59 -2.44 -25.34
CA LYS A 264 -13.62 -2.60 -24.26
C LYS A 264 -14.37 -2.69 -22.94
N LEU A 265 -14.37 -3.87 -22.33
CA LEU A 265 -15.06 -4.13 -21.08
C LEU A 265 -14.09 -4.24 -19.91
N ILE A 266 -14.54 -3.75 -18.76
CA ILE A 266 -13.84 -3.90 -17.49
C ILE A 266 -14.67 -4.78 -16.58
N ARG A 267 -14.02 -5.75 -15.95
CA ARG A 267 -14.60 -6.52 -14.84
C ARG A 267 -14.30 -5.84 -13.52
N LEU A 268 -15.36 -5.56 -12.78
CA LEU A 268 -15.32 -4.93 -11.47
C LEU A 268 -15.93 -5.86 -10.42
N TRP A 269 -15.61 -5.59 -9.16
CA TRP A 269 -16.13 -6.34 -8.02
C TRP A 269 -16.38 -5.43 -6.83
N ASN A 270 -17.56 -5.60 -6.23
CA ASN A 270 -18.00 -4.93 -5.04
C ASN A 270 -17.80 -5.86 -3.82
N PRO A 271 -16.98 -5.46 -2.82
CA PRO A 271 -16.70 -6.31 -1.65
C PRO A 271 -17.92 -6.57 -0.75
N TRP A 272 -19.05 -5.88 -0.95
CA TRP A 272 -20.30 -6.25 -0.29
C TRP A 272 -20.92 -7.54 -0.82
N GLY A 273 -20.42 -8.05 -1.95
CA GLY A 273 -20.95 -9.23 -2.60
C GLY A 273 -22.36 -9.05 -3.18
N LYS A 274 -22.77 -7.79 -3.38
CA LYS A 274 -24.08 -7.39 -3.92
C LYS A 274 -24.03 -5.95 -4.43
N GLY A 275 -25.11 -5.51 -5.07
CA GLY A 275 -25.26 -4.11 -5.51
C GLY A 275 -24.42 -3.84 -6.75
N GLU A 276 -24.68 -4.60 -7.79
CA GLU A 276 -23.98 -4.59 -9.07
C GLU A 276 -24.51 -3.51 -10.02
N TRP A 277 -23.72 -3.25 -11.07
CA TRP A 277 -24.12 -2.41 -12.20
C TRP A 277 -25.37 -2.98 -12.90
N VAL A 278 -26.30 -2.09 -13.26
CA VAL A 278 -27.58 -2.47 -13.93
C VAL A 278 -27.69 -1.94 -15.35
N GLY A 279 -26.66 -1.26 -15.86
CA GLY A 279 -26.64 -0.75 -17.23
C GLY A 279 -26.13 -1.78 -18.23
N ASP A 280 -25.66 -1.29 -19.38
CA ASP A 280 -25.10 -2.14 -20.43
C ASP A 280 -23.94 -3.00 -19.90
N TRP A 281 -23.92 -4.26 -20.31
CA TRP A 281 -22.96 -5.30 -19.88
C TRP A 281 -23.08 -5.77 -18.42
N SER A 282 -24.11 -5.34 -17.69
CA SER A 282 -24.53 -6.02 -16.46
C SER A 282 -24.87 -7.50 -16.70
N ASP A 283 -24.93 -8.29 -15.63
CA ASP A 283 -25.22 -9.73 -15.68
C ASP A 283 -26.49 -10.10 -16.46
N ARG A 284 -27.50 -9.22 -16.44
CA ARG A 284 -28.78 -9.44 -17.13
C ARG A 284 -28.95 -8.60 -18.39
N SER A 285 -27.87 -7.94 -18.84
CA SER A 285 -27.89 -7.06 -20.01
C SER A 285 -28.11 -7.86 -21.31
N PRO A 286 -29.00 -7.42 -22.21
CA PRO A 286 -29.18 -8.05 -23.53
C PRO A 286 -27.96 -7.86 -24.44
N MET A 287 -27.03 -6.95 -24.11
CA MET A 287 -25.78 -6.78 -24.86
C MET A 287 -24.96 -8.07 -24.96
N TRP A 288 -25.08 -8.99 -24.00
CA TRP A 288 -24.42 -10.30 -24.07
C TRP A 288 -24.92 -11.21 -25.20
N ASP A 289 -26.11 -10.95 -25.75
CA ASP A 289 -26.61 -11.66 -26.94
C ASP A 289 -25.95 -11.17 -28.24
N THR A 290 -25.17 -10.09 -28.18
CA THR A 290 -24.55 -9.45 -29.35
C THR A 290 -23.08 -9.84 -29.58
N VAL A 291 -22.50 -10.61 -28.66
CA VAL A 291 -21.12 -11.15 -28.74
C VAL A 291 -21.14 -12.65 -29.10
N SER A 292 -19.97 -13.23 -29.36
CA SER A 292 -19.87 -14.67 -29.64
C SER A 292 -20.28 -15.50 -28.41
N SER A 293 -20.81 -16.71 -28.64
CA SER A 293 -21.17 -17.62 -27.54
C SER A 293 -19.96 -17.96 -26.65
N GLN A 294 -18.75 -17.99 -27.24
CA GLN A 294 -17.52 -18.25 -26.50
C GLN A 294 -17.12 -17.10 -25.59
N ASP A 295 -17.17 -15.86 -26.09
CA ASP A 295 -16.89 -14.67 -25.27
C ASP A 295 -17.94 -14.53 -24.15
N ARG A 296 -19.21 -14.80 -24.47
CA ARG A 296 -20.29 -14.82 -23.48
C ARG A 296 -20.01 -15.84 -22.38
N GLN A 297 -19.65 -17.08 -22.73
CA GLN A 297 -19.38 -18.11 -21.72
C GLN A 297 -18.13 -17.80 -20.88
N MET A 298 -17.14 -17.11 -21.46
CA MET A 298 -15.92 -16.72 -20.77
C MET A 298 -16.13 -15.55 -19.79
N CYS A 299 -16.94 -14.57 -20.18
CA CYS A 299 -17.09 -13.33 -19.43
C CYS A 299 -18.34 -13.31 -18.54
N LEU A 300 -19.46 -13.87 -18.98
CA LEU A 300 -20.74 -13.74 -18.28
C LEU A 300 -20.91 -14.83 -17.21
N SER A 301 -20.96 -14.40 -15.97
CA SER A 301 -21.63 -15.11 -14.87
C SER A 301 -22.92 -14.36 -14.55
N VAL A 302 -23.97 -15.06 -14.10
CA VAL A 302 -25.21 -14.42 -13.66
C VAL A 302 -25.43 -14.77 -12.20
N ALA A 303 -24.95 -13.92 -11.29
CA ALA A 303 -25.01 -14.13 -9.85
C ALA A 303 -24.99 -12.79 -9.12
N ASP A 304 -25.73 -12.66 -8.00
CA ASP A 304 -25.58 -11.49 -7.11
C ASP A 304 -24.41 -11.78 -6.16
N ASP A 305 -23.20 -11.58 -6.66
CA ASP A 305 -21.93 -11.84 -5.96
C ASP A 305 -20.99 -10.62 -5.91
N GLY A 306 -21.48 -9.47 -6.41
CA GLY A 306 -20.81 -8.19 -6.47
C GLY A 306 -19.91 -8.03 -7.70
N GLU A 307 -19.68 -9.07 -8.52
CA GLU A 307 -18.93 -8.98 -9.77
C GLU A 307 -19.82 -8.52 -10.92
N PHE A 308 -19.30 -7.65 -11.78
CA PHE A 308 -20.02 -7.23 -12.98
C PHE A 308 -19.06 -6.72 -14.05
N TRP A 309 -19.55 -6.62 -15.29
CA TRP A 309 -18.85 -5.96 -16.38
C TRP A 309 -19.49 -4.62 -16.72
N MET A 310 -18.67 -3.70 -17.22
CA MET A 310 -19.14 -2.45 -17.80
C MET A 310 -18.19 -1.97 -18.91
N ALA A 311 -18.67 -1.10 -19.78
CA ALA A 311 -17.84 -0.46 -20.80
C ALA A 311 -16.81 0.49 -20.16
N ILE A 312 -15.63 0.63 -20.78
CA ILE A 312 -14.60 1.59 -20.31
C ILE A 312 -15.12 3.03 -20.28
N GLU A 313 -16.01 3.38 -21.21
CA GLU A 313 -16.63 4.70 -21.29
C GLU A 313 -17.51 4.97 -20.05
N ASP A 314 -18.31 3.98 -19.63
CA ASP A 314 -19.10 4.08 -18.41
C ASP A 314 -18.22 4.06 -17.17
N PHE A 315 -17.15 3.25 -17.16
CA PHE A 315 -16.18 3.25 -16.08
C PHE A 315 -15.59 4.65 -15.85
N CYS A 316 -15.11 5.31 -16.90
CA CYS A 316 -14.56 6.67 -16.79
C CYS A 316 -15.62 7.74 -16.42
N LYS A 317 -16.90 7.44 -16.62
CA LYS A 317 -18.01 8.34 -16.30
C LYS A 317 -18.48 8.21 -14.84
N PHE A 318 -18.55 6.98 -14.32
CA PHE A 318 -19.14 6.70 -13.01
C PHE A 318 -18.11 6.58 -11.88
N TYR A 319 -16.84 6.39 -12.20
CA TYR A 319 -15.74 6.31 -11.25
C TYR A 319 -14.87 7.57 -11.29
N THR A 320 -14.28 7.92 -10.15
CA THR A 320 -13.44 9.12 -9.99
C THR A 320 -11.99 8.83 -10.31
N ASP A 321 -11.49 7.71 -9.80
CA ASP A 321 -10.08 7.39 -9.80
C ASP A 321 -9.83 5.89 -9.93
N LEU A 322 -8.65 5.57 -10.44
CA LEU A 322 -8.09 4.23 -10.50
C LEU A 322 -6.75 4.21 -9.75
N ASP A 323 -6.71 3.48 -8.65
CA ASP A 323 -5.50 3.14 -7.92
C ASP A 323 -4.87 1.87 -8.48
N ILE A 324 -3.57 1.93 -8.79
CA ILE A 324 -2.76 0.79 -9.21
C ILE A 324 -1.56 0.71 -8.27
N CYS A 325 -1.38 -0.43 -7.60
CA CYS A 325 -0.26 -0.69 -6.72
C CYS A 325 0.54 -1.91 -7.19
N GLY A 326 1.75 -1.72 -7.68
CA GLY A 326 2.60 -2.80 -8.21
C GLY A 326 3.89 -3.00 -7.44
N LEU A 327 4.44 -4.23 -7.42
CA LEU A 327 5.79 -4.45 -6.88
C LEU A 327 6.85 -3.63 -7.66
N LYS A 328 6.63 -3.44 -8.97
CA LYS A 328 7.45 -2.64 -9.87
C LYS A 328 6.57 -1.72 -10.71
N PRO A 329 7.11 -0.59 -11.22
CA PRO A 329 6.37 0.36 -12.06
C PRO A 329 6.33 -0.03 -13.56
N ASP A 330 6.63 -1.28 -13.91
CA ASP A 330 6.77 -1.75 -15.31
C ASP A 330 5.52 -1.48 -16.17
N PHE A 331 4.34 -1.45 -15.56
CA PHE A 331 3.06 -1.19 -16.22
C PHE A 331 2.90 0.25 -16.73
N ILE A 332 3.68 1.20 -16.21
CA ILE A 332 3.49 2.63 -16.46
C ILE A 332 3.80 3.00 -17.93
N ASP A 333 4.92 2.52 -18.46
CA ASP A 333 5.41 2.91 -19.79
C ASP A 333 5.46 1.76 -20.81
N GLY A 334 5.10 0.53 -20.40
CA GLY A 334 4.92 -0.61 -21.29
C GLY A 334 6.19 -1.14 -21.97
N LYS A 335 7.37 -0.62 -21.61
CA LYS A 335 8.66 -1.06 -22.17
C LYS A 335 9.30 -2.07 -21.23
N SER A 336 9.28 -3.34 -21.63
CA SER A 336 9.77 -4.49 -20.85
C SER A 336 11.31 -4.60 -20.73
N SER A 337 12.07 -3.83 -21.51
CA SER A 337 13.53 -3.94 -21.58
C SER A 337 14.28 -3.23 -20.45
N ALA A 338 13.66 -2.27 -19.77
CA ALA A 338 14.37 -1.36 -18.87
C ALA A 338 14.10 -1.68 -17.38
N GLN A 339 15.17 -1.76 -16.59
CA GLN A 339 15.11 -2.13 -15.18
C GLN A 339 14.82 -0.92 -14.31
N TRP A 340 13.81 -1.02 -13.45
CA TRP A 340 13.58 -0.02 -12.41
C TRP A 340 14.46 -0.29 -11.20
N LYS A 341 15.20 0.73 -10.77
CA LYS A 341 15.97 0.70 -9.53
C LYS A 341 15.26 1.52 -8.46
N THR A 342 15.03 0.90 -7.31
CA THR A 342 14.38 1.50 -6.16
C THR A 342 15.42 1.89 -5.11
N SER A 343 15.30 3.11 -4.59
CA SER A 343 16.03 3.61 -3.42
C SER A 343 15.01 4.07 -2.37
N VAL A 344 15.18 3.66 -1.12
CA VAL A 344 14.30 4.03 0.00
C VAL A 344 15.11 4.75 1.05
N TYR A 345 14.60 5.88 1.53
CA TYR A 345 15.20 6.67 2.60
C TYR A 345 14.19 6.90 3.70
N GLU A 346 14.71 7.02 4.93
CA GLU A 346 13.93 7.49 6.07
C GLU A 346 14.49 8.84 6.49
N GLY A 347 13.60 9.71 6.94
CA GLY A 347 13.97 11.04 7.39
C GLY A 347 13.00 11.56 8.44
N ARG A 348 13.28 12.77 8.92
CA ARG A 348 12.48 13.43 9.95
C ARG A 348 12.44 14.94 9.75
N TRP A 349 11.25 15.52 9.85
CA TRP A 349 11.07 16.95 10.04
C TRP A 349 11.06 17.27 11.53
N VAL A 350 11.92 18.18 11.95
CA VAL A 350 12.08 18.60 13.34
C VAL A 350 11.96 20.12 13.41
N ALA A 351 11.00 20.60 14.19
CA ALA A 351 10.77 22.01 14.43
C ALA A 351 12.09 22.75 14.78
N GLY A 352 12.31 23.91 14.16
CA GLY A 352 13.50 24.74 14.36
C GLY A 352 14.79 24.22 13.72
N THR A 353 14.78 23.07 13.03
CA THR A 353 15.97 22.53 12.35
C THR A 353 15.65 22.09 10.91
N THR A 354 14.95 20.98 10.72
CA THR A 354 14.67 20.39 9.39
C THR A 354 13.21 20.55 8.94
N ALA A 355 12.31 21.03 9.79
CA ALA A 355 10.94 21.40 9.41
C ALA A 355 10.97 22.83 8.83
N GLY A 356 11.35 22.97 7.57
CA GLY A 356 11.48 24.29 6.94
C GLY A 356 10.19 24.84 6.37
N GLY A 357 9.19 23.99 6.12
CA GLY A 357 7.99 24.34 5.37
C GLY A 357 8.31 25.16 4.12
N TYR A 358 7.63 26.29 3.93
CA TYR A 358 7.85 27.22 2.82
C TYR A 358 9.20 27.95 2.85
N THR A 359 9.92 27.97 3.98
CA THR A 359 11.30 28.48 4.02
C THR A 359 12.29 27.56 3.31
N PHE A 360 11.81 26.44 2.76
CA PHE A 360 12.37 25.55 1.74
C PHE A 360 13.74 24.97 2.05
N TRP A 361 14.78 25.81 2.22
CA TRP A 361 16.20 25.45 2.20
C TRP A 361 16.67 24.57 3.38
N THR A 362 15.96 24.55 4.50
CA THR A 362 16.28 23.73 5.68
C THR A 362 15.65 22.33 5.64
N ASN A 363 14.71 22.08 4.74
CA ASN A 363 14.13 20.75 4.58
C ASN A 363 15.18 19.74 4.12
N PRO A 364 15.04 18.45 4.46
CA PRO A 364 15.95 17.42 3.98
C PRO A 364 15.96 17.32 2.45
N GLN A 365 17.17 17.14 1.90
CA GLN A 365 17.41 17.12 0.47
C GLN A 365 17.92 15.76 0.02
N TYR A 366 17.36 15.26 -1.08
CA TYR A 366 17.77 13.99 -1.68
C TYR A 366 18.34 14.23 -3.07
N ARG A 367 19.57 13.75 -3.28
CA ARG A 367 20.27 13.85 -4.55
C ARG A 367 20.06 12.59 -5.38
N ILE A 368 19.50 12.75 -6.58
CA ILE A 368 19.35 11.65 -7.54
C ILE A 368 20.22 11.97 -8.76
N LYS A 369 21.21 11.11 -9.04
CA LYS A 369 22.00 11.18 -10.27
C LYS A 369 21.40 10.22 -11.29
N VAL A 370 20.81 10.73 -12.37
CA VAL A 370 20.33 9.89 -13.47
C VAL A 370 21.39 9.85 -14.55
N VAL A 371 22.08 8.71 -14.66
CA VAL A 371 23.11 8.44 -15.67
C VAL A 371 22.47 7.58 -16.76
N GLY A 372 22.60 7.97 -18.03
CA GLY A 372 22.14 7.14 -19.15
C GLY A 372 23.07 7.34 -20.34
N GLU A 373 23.17 6.32 -21.18
CA GLU A 373 23.91 6.42 -22.45
C GLU A 373 23.23 7.42 -23.40
N ASN A 374 23.99 7.97 -24.35
CA ASN A 374 23.47 8.93 -25.33
C ASN A 374 22.69 8.17 -26.41
N SER A 375 21.39 7.98 -26.20
CA SER A 375 20.46 7.58 -27.27
C SER A 375 19.36 8.64 -27.38
N GLU A 376 19.05 9.05 -28.61
CA GLU A 376 18.11 10.13 -28.93
C GLU A 376 16.66 9.82 -28.51
N THR A 377 16.38 8.58 -28.11
CA THR A 377 15.06 8.07 -27.68
C THR A 377 14.90 7.91 -26.17
N ASN A 378 15.87 8.36 -25.36
CA ASN A 378 15.95 8.01 -23.93
C ASN A 378 14.95 8.74 -23.02
N GLU A 379 13.79 8.13 -22.83
CA GLU A 379 12.79 8.49 -21.83
C GLU A 379 13.25 8.09 -20.42
N LYS A 380 13.81 9.06 -19.68
CA LYS A 380 14.20 8.89 -18.27
C LYS A 380 12.98 9.13 -17.37
N ASN A 381 12.37 8.04 -16.89
CA ASN A 381 11.21 8.09 -16.00
C ASN A 381 11.62 7.97 -14.53
N ILE A 382 11.07 8.83 -13.68
CA ILE A 382 11.25 8.77 -12.23
C ILE A 382 9.88 8.81 -11.57
N LEU A 383 9.69 7.92 -10.61
CA LEU A 383 8.58 7.95 -9.69
C LEU A 383 9.08 8.24 -8.28
N VAL A 384 8.41 9.16 -7.61
CA VAL A 384 8.68 9.50 -6.22
C VAL A 384 7.42 9.25 -5.41
N SER A 385 7.57 8.58 -4.26
CA SER A 385 6.55 8.41 -3.24
C SER A 385 7.12 8.87 -1.88
N LEU A 386 6.49 9.87 -1.28
CA LEU A 386 6.79 10.38 0.06
C LEU A 386 5.65 9.99 1.00
N MET A 387 5.97 9.42 2.15
CA MET A 387 5.03 8.81 3.09
C MET A 387 5.33 9.31 4.50
N GLN A 388 4.35 9.92 5.16
CA GLN A 388 4.51 10.31 6.57
C GLN A 388 4.26 9.10 7.47
N LYS A 389 5.09 8.92 8.50
CA LYS A 389 4.88 7.87 9.51
C LYS A 389 4.00 8.44 10.62
N PRO A 390 2.92 7.74 11.02
CA PRO A 390 2.04 8.19 12.08
C PRO A 390 2.80 8.28 13.42
N ASP A 391 2.46 9.30 14.21
CA ASP A 391 2.97 9.48 15.57
C ASP A 391 2.07 8.83 16.64
N LYS A 392 0.84 8.45 16.26
CA LYS A 392 -0.11 7.73 17.10
C LYS A 392 -0.12 6.24 16.80
N ARG A 393 -0.42 5.45 17.84
CA ARG A 393 -0.68 4.01 17.71
C ARG A 393 -1.98 3.74 16.95
N ASN A 394 -3.01 4.52 17.22
CA ASN A 394 -4.35 4.30 16.69
C ASN A 394 -4.54 5.09 15.39
N ARG A 395 -4.74 4.40 14.27
CA ARG A 395 -4.83 4.98 12.92
C ARG A 395 -5.87 6.11 12.84
N ARG A 396 -7.07 5.94 13.43
CA ARG A 396 -8.13 6.98 13.36
C ARG A 396 -7.80 8.27 14.11
N LEU A 397 -6.83 8.23 15.03
CA LEU A 397 -6.39 9.40 15.80
C LEU A 397 -5.22 10.11 15.12
N VAL A 398 -4.67 9.55 14.04
CA VAL A 398 -3.61 10.15 13.26
C VAL A 398 -4.20 11.32 12.48
N GLN A 399 -3.60 12.50 12.66
CA GLN A 399 -3.85 13.64 11.80
C GLN A 399 -2.71 13.71 10.80
N ASN A 400 -3.03 13.50 9.52
CA ASN A 400 -2.05 13.63 8.47
C ASN A 400 -1.76 15.10 8.22
N LEU A 401 -0.49 15.43 8.06
CA LEU A 401 -0.05 16.76 7.69
C LEU A 401 -0.05 16.92 6.17
N HIS A 402 -0.14 18.17 5.73
CA HIS A 402 0.12 18.50 4.33
C HIS A 402 1.59 18.28 4.02
N ILE A 403 1.89 17.15 3.40
CA ILE A 403 3.24 16.80 2.97
C ILE A 403 3.36 16.93 1.46
N GLY A 404 4.58 17.14 1.00
CA GLY A 404 4.83 17.31 -0.41
C GLY A 404 6.29 17.24 -0.75
N PHE A 405 6.58 17.34 -2.04
CA PHE A 405 7.93 17.53 -2.48
C PHE A 405 8.03 18.34 -3.77
N ALA A 406 9.18 18.98 -3.95
CA ALA A 406 9.53 19.65 -5.19
C ALA A 406 10.87 19.15 -5.74
N VAL A 407 10.90 19.04 -7.06
CA VAL A 407 11.99 18.45 -7.83
C VAL A 407 12.66 19.54 -8.66
N TYR A 408 13.97 19.73 -8.46
CA TYR A 408 14.78 20.73 -9.17
C TYR A 408 15.89 20.08 -9.95
N LEU A 409 16.25 20.72 -11.06
CA LEU A 409 17.43 20.39 -11.82
C LEU A 409 18.62 21.20 -11.38
N VAL A 410 19.74 20.52 -11.21
CA VAL A 410 21.00 21.16 -10.84
C VAL A 410 22.09 20.73 -11.80
N ASN A 411 22.80 21.73 -12.32
CA ASN A 411 24.01 21.52 -13.11
C ASN A 411 25.13 20.99 -12.19
N ILE A 412 25.92 20.04 -12.71
CA ILE A 412 27.01 19.39 -11.97
C ILE A 412 28.02 20.39 -11.43
N SER A 413 28.25 21.51 -12.13
CA SER A 413 29.17 22.58 -11.70
C SER A 413 28.76 23.23 -10.36
N LEU A 414 27.47 23.19 -10.00
CA LEU A 414 26.94 23.74 -8.75
C LEU A 414 26.77 22.67 -7.64
N CYS A 415 27.13 21.42 -7.92
CA CYS A 415 26.83 20.31 -7.00
C CYS A 415 27.58 20.32 -5.66
N HIS A 416 28.66 21.09 -5.55
CA HIS A 416 29.43 21.23 -4.31
C HIS A 416 28.83 22.27 -3.33
N ILE A 417 27.84 23.07 -3.78
CA ILE A 417 27.28 24.23 -3.03
C ILE A 417 25.77 24.02 -2.72
N ILE A 418 25.28 22.79 -2.87
CA ILE A 418 23.84 22.41 -2.85
C ILE A 418 23.09 22.86 -1.56
N HIS A 419 23.80 23.13 -0.46
CA HIS A 419 23.22 23.39 0.85
C HIS A 419 22.87 24.85 1.14
N THR A 420 22.93 25.74 0.15
CA THR A 420 22.79 27.19 0.40
C THR A 420 21.51 27.75 -0.20
N ARG A 421 20.91 28.71 0.53
CA ARG A 421 19.86 29.62 0.03
C ARG A 421 20.23 30.22 -1.33
N ILE A 422 21.53 30.42 -1.59
CA ILE A 422 22.08 30.97 -2.82
C ILE A 422 21.93 30.02 -4.01
N THR A 423 22.19 28.72 -3.84
CA THR A 423 21.98 27.73 -4.91
C THR A 423 20.51 27.66 -5.32
N MET A 424 19.59 27.73 -4.35
CA MET A 424 18.15 27.81 -4.60
C MET A 424 17.73 29.03 -5.43
N LEU A 425 18.26 30.21 -5.11
CA LEU A 425 18.00 31.43 -5.88
C LEU A 425 18.58 31.37 -7.31
N LYS A 426 19.59 30.51 -7.54
CA LYS A 426 20.26 30.35 -8.83
C LYS A 426 19.72 29.18 -9.67
N THR A 427 19.08 28.18 -9.07
CA THR A 427 18.39 27.09 -9.78
C THR A 427 17.11 27.59 -10.41
N LYS A 428 17.08 27.66 -11.74
CA LYS A 428 15.99 28.32 -12.50
C LYS A 428 14.79 27.43 -12.84
N THR A 429 14.83 26.12 -12.62
CA THR A 429 13.77 25.22 -13.11
C THR A 429 13.29 24.25 -12.03
N MET A 430 12.18 24.62 -11.38
CA MET A 430 11.34 23.70 -10.62
C MET A 430 10.49 22.91 -11.61
N LEU A 431 10.51 21.59 -11.54
CA LEU A 431 9.77 20.75 -12.48
C LEU A 431 8.29 20.62 -12.11
N LYS A 432 8.03 20.35 -10.83
CA LYS A 432 6.67 20.19 -10.29
C LYS A 432 6.74 20.26 -8.77
N LEU A 433 5.71 20.87 -8.20
CA LEU A 433 5.40 20.84 -6.77
C LEU A 433 4.21 19.92 -6.57
N THR A 434 4.31 18.99 -5.62
CA THR A 434 3.23 18.05 -5.29
C THR A 434 2.95 18.15 -3.81
N PHE A 435 1.68 18.30 -3.43
CA PHE A 435 1.23 18.31 -2.04
C PHE A 435 -0.04 17.50 -1.87
N SER A 436 -0.22 16.91 -0.70
CA SER A 436 -1.47 16.31 -0.26
C SER A 436 -1.59 16.28 1.26
N GLU A 437 -2.82 16.18 1.75
CA GLU A 437 -3.17 15.88 3.14
C GLU A 437 -3.23 14.37 3.42
N HIS A 438 -3.01 13.52 2.42
CA HIS A 438 -3.02 12.07 2.60
C HIS A 438 -1.73 11.56 3.29
N GLU A 439 -1.78 10.34 3.83
CA GLU A 439 -0.63 9.66 4.44
C GLU A 439 0.56 9.54 3.46
N ASN A 440 0.25 9.47 2.16
CA ASN A 440 1.22 9.26 1.10
C ASN A 440 0.98 10.26 -0.04
N VAL A 441 2.07 10.77 -0.62
CA VAL A 441 2.08 11.64 -1.79
C VAL A 441 2.99 11.03 -2.83
N PHE A 442 2.46 10.80 -4.03
CA PHE A 442 3.25 10.29 -5.14
C PHE A 442 3.20 11.25 -6.32
N ASN A 443 4.25 11.21 -7.16
CA ASN A 443 4.18 11.80 -8.48
C ASN A 443 5.07 11.04 -9.46
N HIS A 444 4.58 10.94 -10.69
CA HIS A 444 5.30 10.36 -11.80
C HIS A 444 5.83 11.47 -12.72
N TYR A 445 7.13 11.41 -12.98
CA TYR A 445 7.81 12.31 -13.87
C TYR A 445 8.26 11.53 -15.10
N GLN A 446 7.59 11.79 -16.23
CA GLN A 446 7.94 11.21 -17.52
C GLN A 446 8.94 12.11 -18.25
N ASN A 447 9.79 11.47 -19.06
CA ASN A 447 10.59 12.15 -20.07
C ASN A 447 11.45 13.28 -19.51
N LEU A 448 12.03 13.05 -18.33
CA LEU A 448 12.65 14.13 -17.59
C LEU A 448 13.73 14.84 -18.42
N TYR A 449 14.62 14.18 -19.19
CA TYR A 449 15.64 14.90 -20.01
C TYR A 449 16.19 14.16 -21.22
N ARG A 450 16.69 14.96 -22.19
CA ARG A 450 17.49 14.58 -23.39
C ARG A 450 19.03 14.62 -23.21
N ASN A 451 19.58 15.04 -22.07
CA ASN A 451 21.04 15.24 -21.88
C ASN A 451 21.70 14.35 -20.79
N VAL A 452 23.03 14.23 -20.90
CA VAL A 452 23.88 13.09 -20.47
C VAL A 452 23.99 12.89 -18.95
N GLU A 453 23.99 13.95 -18.14
CA GLU A 453 24.02 13.80 -16.68
C GLU A 453 23.26 14.94 -15.98
N THR A 454 22.30 14.60 -15.14
CA THR A 454 21.48 15.58 -14.41
C THR A 454 21.36 15.16 -12.95
N THR A 455 21.61 16.12 -12.05
CA THR A 455 21.37 15.96 -10.62
C THR A 455 20.00 16.54 -10.31
N ILE A 456 19.13 15.71 -9.73
CA ILE A 456 17.85 16.15 -9.19
C ILE A 456 18.00 16.36 -7.69
N ILE A 457 17.51 17.49 -7.20
CA ILE A 457 17.31 17.70 -5.76
C ILE A 457 15.82 17.66 -5.48
N MET A 458 15.47 16.82 -4.52
CA MET A 458 14.13 16.72 -4.01
C MET A 458 14.04 17.23 -2.58
N TRP A 459 13.05 18.09 -2.36
CA TRP A 459 12.81 18.77 -1.11
C TRP A 459 11.55 18.20 -0.48
N CYS A 460 11.66 17.61 0.71
CA CYS A 460 10.50 17.07 1.41
C CYS A 460 9.88 18.18 2.26
N LEU A 461 8.63 18.52 2.01
CA LEU A 461 7.96 19.68 2.58
C LEU A 461 6.86 19.22 3.54
N SER A 462 6.72 19.93 4.66
CA SER A 462 5.57 19.89 5.54
C SER A 462 5.04 21.32 5.63
N ALA A 463 3.75 21.55 5.36
CA ALA A 463 3.18 22.89 5.45
C ALA A 463 3.20 23.44 6.89
N ASP A 464 3.18 22.54 7.88
CA ASP A 464 3.22 22.90 9.29
C ASP A 464 4.63 23.16 9.80
N ASN A 465 4.83 24.37 10.30
CA ASN A 465 6.06 24.84 10.93
C ASN A 465 6.04 24.62 12.47
N ASP A 466 5.00 23.98 13.00
CA ASP A 466 4.71 23.98 14.44
C ASP A 466 5.05 22.65 15.15
N ARG A 467 5.77 22.81 16.26
CA ARG A 467 6.19 21.95 17.41
C ARG A 467 6.36 20.43 17.34
N SER A 468 5.98 19.72 16.29
CA SER A 468 6.03 18.24 16.27
C SER A 468 7.26 17.68 15.53
N LYS A 469 7.69 16.48 15.94
CA LYS A 469 8.69 15.68 15.23
C LYS A 469 7.94 14.69 14.35
N ILE A 470 8.09 14.80 13.04
CA ILE A 470 7.39 13.93 12.09
C ILE A 470 8.41 13.07 11.37
N ASN A 471 8.30 11.75 11.51
CA ASN A 471 9.11 10.81 10.75
C ASN A 471 8.45 10.57 9.40
N TYR A 472 9.25 10.33 8.37
CA TYR A 472 8.76 9.98 7.04
C TYR A 472 9.63 8.91 6.39
N ASN A 473 9.06 8.26 5.39
CA ASN A 473 9.75 7.41 4.44
C ASN A 473 9.62 8.04 3.05
N ILE A 474 10.69 8.02 2.26
CA ILE A 474 10.65 8.42 0.87
C ILE A 474 11.24 7.32 -0.01
N LYS A 475 10.43 6.88 -0.96
CA LYS A 475 10.74 5.87 -1.95
C LYS A 475 10.91 6.55 -3.31
N ILE A 476 12.09 6.42 -3.88
CA ILE A 476 12.46 6.97 -5.18
C ILE A 476 12.71 5.79 -6.10
N ILE A 477 12.05 5.77 -7.25
CA ILE A 477 12.13 4.67 -8.21
C ILE A 477 12.46 5.25 -9.58
N CYS A 478 13.61 4.88 -10.11
CA CYS A 478 14.11 5.41 -11.38
C CYS A 478 14.20 4.28 -12.39
N LYS A 479 13.76 4.55 -13.63
CA LYS A 479 13.98 3.64 -14.73
C LYS A 479 15.39 3.81 -15.27
N LEU A 480 16.15 2.71 -15.37
CA LEU A 480 17.49 2.71 -15.91
C LEU A 480 17.63 1.64 -17.00
N GLU A 481 18.26 2.03 -18.11
CA GLU A 481 18.93 1.08 -18.99
C GLU A 481 20.41 1.05 -18.57
N ASN A 482 20.83 -0.06 -17.94
CA ASN A 482 22.22 -0.41 -17.62
C ASN A 482 23.13 0.69 -17.03
N SER A 483 22.80 1.28 -15.86
CA SER A 483 23.78 2.16 -15.19
C SER A 483 23.70 2.19 -13.64
N LEU A 484 24.81 2.60 -13.02
CA LEU A 484 24.99 2.68 -11.56
C LEU A 484 24.37 3.97 -10.98
N LEU A 485 23.24 3.86 -10.28
CA LEU A 485 22.74 4.94 -9.40
C LEU A 485 23.59 5.06 -8.13
N ALA A 486 24.12 6.25 -7.86
CA ALA A 486 24.58 6.70 -6.55
C ALA A 486 23.61 7.77 -6.04
N SER A 487 22.90 7.47 -4.96
CA SER A 487 21.95 8.38 -4.33
C SER A 487 22.33 8.57 -2.87
N GLN A 488 22.67 9.81 -2.51
CA GLN A 488 23.13 10.20 -1.17
C GLN A 488 22.09 11.14 -0.54
N ALA A 489 21.72 10.85 0.70
CA ALA A 489 20.92 11.75 1.52
C ALA A 489 21.86 12.79 2.14
N LEU A 490 21.56 14.08 1.96
CA LEU A 490 22.29 15.18 2.58
C LEU A 490 21.33 15.87 3.56
N ILE A 491 21.57 15.67 4.86
CA ILE A 491 20.75 16.25 5.93
C ILE A 491 21.47 17.50 6.45
N CYS A 492 20.84 18.68 6.34
CA CYS A 492 21.37 19.91 6.92
C CYS A 492 21.37 19.82 8.46
N CYS A 493 22.56 19.84 9.06
CA CYS A 493 22.72 20.22 10.46
C CYS A 493 22.84 21.75 10.54
N PRO A 494 22.03 22.44 11.36
CA PRO A 494 22.19 23.86 11.58
C PRO A 494 23.27 24.04 12.65
N ASN A 495 24.54 23.98 12.26
CA ASN A 495 25.65 24.67 12.93
C ASN A 495 26.96 24.44 12.18
N ILE A 496 27.46 25.56 11.64
CA ILE A 496 28.88 25.95 11.59
C ILE A 496 29.75 25.36 10.47
N HIS A 497 30.31 26.32 9.72
CA HIS A 497 31.53 26.39 8.93
C HIS A 497 32.05 25.15 8.17
N THR A 498 32.24 25.37 6.87
CA THR A 498 33.25 24.78 5.97
C THR A 498 34.23 23.80 6.64
N VAL A 499 34.22 22.53 6.22
CA VAL A 499 35.35 21.81 5.59
C VAL A 499 34.79 20.51 5.01
N ALA A 500 34.91 20.36 3.69
CA ALA A 500 34.70 19.11 2.98
C ALA A 500 36.05 18.62 2.43
N VAL A 501 36.41 17.39 2.83
CA VAL A 501 37.00 16.31 2.02
C VAL A 501 38.45 16.48 1.52
N HIS A 502 39.37 15.62 2.00
CA HIS A 502 39.83 14.42 1.27
C HIS A 502 40.79 13.52 2.07
N MET A 503 40.69 12.19 1.87
CA MET A 503 41.82 11.33 1.47
C MET A 503 41.27 10.00 0.88
N LEU A 504 41.29 9.99 -0.45
CA LEU A 504 41.72 8.93 -1.38
C LEU A 504 41.86 7.47 -0.92
N LYS A 505 41.53 6.57 -1.86
CA LYS A 505 42.61 5.87 -2.56
C LYS A 505 42.87 6.54 -3.90
#